data_AF-A0A662IGL4-F1
#
_entry.id   AF-A0A662IGL4-F1
#
_cell.length_a   1.000
_cell.length_b   1.000
_cell.length_c   1.000
_cell.angle_alpha   90.00
_cell.angle_beta   90.00
_cell.angle_gamma   90.00
#
_symmetry.space_group_name_H-M   'P 1'
#
loop_
_entity.id
_entity.type
_entity.pdbx_description
1 polymer ?
#
loop_
_entity_poly.entity_id
_entity_poly.type
_entity_poly.pdbx_seq_one_letter_code
_entity_poly.pdbx_strand_id
1 'polypeptide(L)'
;MECSLKSMRWIKPLSLKRIRYRQIAGVIALISAGVVAIFLVWHGKNYWIVLPAATGFMISLRSLLLKPRVKAMSMRELMRRAIRNKIVLATFLALLLAYFILYYLVPAYLMPIINEAKKSELKELVEKIVNTASNDADKARKICEWVYTHIVNVYREYKLDNYVVLLAKPPFICLRMRGEDYPLWPLVSRCGACMEYSLLYRELAAAANLTVRSVHNPGEDHSWDEVLVDGQWIIVDPSRGRFNVSPSEFEEGRRLNVSYVYAKYPNGTMVNVTERYTGTGTLEILVVQSNGKRVEGAVIEVYSLNWLPNGVLIRGIKCLTGPDGLCTIRLGGGRYRVSAVRVEGWLLYSDEILIELSEGTNRTVTLTLRRDLLHAYIAVPQQLAYALMGFIVAPFIGLLILLGLHIWVSIAVILLSSTEPAKV
;
A
#
# COMPACT_ATOMS: atom_id res chain seq x y z
N MET A 1 -19.49 50.17 74.61
CA MET A 1 -18.71 50.27 73.36
C MET A 1 -18.95 49.00 72.56
N GLU A 2 -20.02 48.98 71.78
CA GLU A 2 -20.43 47.84 70.95
C GLU A 2 -19.56 47.78 69.69
N CYS A 3 -18.63 46.84 69.66
CA CYS A 3 -17.83 46.53 68.49
C CYS A 3 -18.68 45.65 67.55
N SER A 4 -19.21 46.25 66.49
CA SER A 4 -19.98 45.59 65.43
C SER A 4 -19.10 44.55 64.70
N LEU A 5 -19.21 43.29 65.13
CA LEU A 5 -18.64 42.11 64.47
C LEU A 5 -19.39 41.86 63.15
N LYS A 6 -18.94 42.55 62.11
CA LYS A 6 -19.29 42.30 60.70
C LYS A 6 -19.14 40.81 60.37
N SER A 7 -20.20 40.28 59.78
CA SER A 7 -20.38 38.89 59.33
C SER A 7 -19.12 38.26 58.70
N MET A 8 -18.51 37.32 59.39
CA MET A 8 -17.45 36.46 58.85
C MET A 8 -18.11 35.35 58.02
N ARG A 9 -18.20 35.53 56.70
CA ARG A 9 -18.69 34.49 55.78
C ARG A 9 -17.68 33.34 55.74
N TRP A 10 -18.06 32.19 56.29
CA TRP A 10 -17.32 30.94 56.17
C TRP A 10 -17.20 30.52 54.70
N ILE A 11 -16.00 30.66 54.13
CA ILE A 11 -15.68 30.14 52.80
C ILE A 11 -15.63 28.61 52.90
N LYS A 12 -16.59 27.91 52.29
CA LYS A 12 -16.66 26.44 52.32
C LYS A 12 -15.42 25.82 51.63
N PRO A 13 -14.65 24.93 52.28
CA PRO A 13 -13.43 24.29 51.73
C PRO A 13 -13.66 23.31 50.57
N LEU A 14 -14.90 23.17 50.07
CA LEU A 14 -15.27 22.23 49.00
C LEU A 14 -14.83 22.69 47.59
N SER A 15 -14.50 23.98 47.38
CA SER A 15 -14.19 24.52 46.06
C SER A 15 -12.82 24.10 45.51
N LEU A 16 -11.80 24.01 46.37
CA LEU A 16 -10.41 23.73 45.97
C LEU A 16 -10.20 22.30 45.44
N LYS A 17 -10.85 21.29 46.06
CA LYS A 17 -10.75 19.89 45.60
C LYS A 17 -11.36 19.70 44.20
N ARG A 18 -12.47 20.38 43.90
CA ARG A 18 -13.15 20.29 42.61
C ARG A 18 -12.33 20.93 41.48
N ILE A 19 -11.60 22.01 41.77
CA ILE A 19 -10.69 22.68 40.82
C ILE A 19 -9.52 21.76 40.44
N ARG A 20 -8.86 21.14 41.43
CA ARG A 20 -7.73 20.22 41.17
C ARG A 20 -8.15 18.99 40.33
N TYR A 21 -9.32 18.41 40.60
CA TYR A 21 -9.81 17.25 39.84
C TYR A 21 -10.03 17.56 38.36
N ARG A 22 -10.56 18.75 38.03
CA ARG A 22 -10.78 19.16 36.63
C ARG A 22 -9.48 19.41 35.88
N GLN A 23 -8.47 20.00 36.53
CA GLN A 23 -7.15 20.19 35.92
C GLN A 23 -6.49 18.84 35.62
N ILE A 24 -6.51 17.92 36.57
CA ILE A 24 -5.99 16.56 36.38
C ILE A 24 -6.72 15.86 35.24
N ALA A 25 -8.05 15.93 35.20
CA ALA A 25 -8.85 15.37 34.11
C ALA A 25 -8.52 15.99 32.74
N GLY A 26 -8.29 17.31 32.69
CA GLY A 26 -7.87 18.01 31.47
C GLY A 26 -6.50 17.58 30.97
N VAL A 27 -5.50 17.43 31.87
CA VAL A 27 -4.17 16.92 31.51
C VAL A 27 -4.27 15.48 31.00
N ILE A 28 -5.02 14.61 31.69
CA ILE A 28 -5.24 13.22 31.27
C ILE A 28 -5.91 13.16 29.89
N ALA A 29 -6.91 14.01 29.63
CA ALA A 29 -7.57 14.09 28.34
C ALA A 29 -6.60 14.52 27.22
N LEU A 30 -5.70 15.45 27.49
CA LEU A 30 -4.70 15.89 26.51
C LEU A 30 -3.65 14.79 26.23
N ILE A 31 -3.16 14.13 27.28
CA ILE A 31 -2.19 13.03 27.16
C ILE A 31 -2.83 11.88 26.37
N SER A 32 -4.07 11.49 26.70
CA SER A 32 -4.77 10.42 25.98
C SER A 32 -5.00 10.75 24.51
N ALA A 33 -5.40 11.98 24.17
CA ALA A 33 -5.52 12.41 22.77
C ALA A 33 -4.17 12.33 22.02
N GLY A 34 -3.07 12.72 22.67
CA GLY A 34 -1.72 12.58 22.13
C GLY A 34 -1.31 11.12 21.91
N VAL A 35 -1.55 10.25 22.90
CA VAL A 35 -1.28 8.80 22.81
C VAL A 35 -2.08 8.16 21.68
N VAL A 36 -3.36 8.50 21.54
CA VAL A 36 -4.20 8.00 20.43
C VAL A 36 -3.67 8.48 19.09
N ALA A 37 -3.30 9.75 18.95
CA ALA A 37 -2.73 10.26 17.70
C ALA A 37 -1.41 9.54 17.35
N ILE A 38 -0.51 9.35 18.32
CA ILE A 38 0.75 8.61 18.13
C ILE A 38 0.48 7.16 17.72
N PHE A 39 -0.45 6.48 18.42
CA PHE A 39 -0.84 5.12 18.10
C PHE A 39 -1.38 5.00 16.67
N LEU A 40 -2.28 5.91 16.27
CA LEU A 40 -2.83 5.95 14.91
C LEU A 40 -1.74 6.23 13.85
N VAL A 41 -0.80 7.12 14.13
CA VAL A 41 0.33 7.40 13.22
C VAL A 41 1.27 6.20 13.10
N TRP A 42 1.52 5.50 14.21
CA TRP A 42 2.47 4.38 14.25
C TRP A 42 1.89 3.10 13.63
N HIS A 43 0.60 2.84 13.83
CA HIS A 43 -0.06 1.60 13.39
C HIS A 43 -0.94 1.77 12.16
N GLY A 44 -1.49 2.96 11.93
CA GLY A 44 -2.32 3.26 10.78
C GLY A 44 -1.44 3.42 9.54
N LYS A 45 -1.11 2.34 8.85
CA LYS A 45 -0.39 2.39 7.56
C LYS A 45 -1.34 2.81 6.42
N ASN A 46 -1.98 3.97 6.58
CA ASN A 46 -2.86 4.57 5.59
C ASN A 46 -2.83 6.11 5.68
N TYR A 47 -2.72 6.79 4.53
CA TYR A 47 -2.81 8.25 4.41
C TYR A 47 -3.95 8.88 5.25
N TRP A 48 -5.16 8.34 5.15
CA TRP A 48 -6.37 8.87 5.79
C TRP A 48 -6.46 8.56 7.29
N ILE A 49 -5.51 7.81 7.83
CA ILE A 49 -5.35 7.64 9.29
C ILE A 49 -4.23 8.55 9.79
N VAL A 50 -3.04 8.46 9.20
CA VAL A 50 -1.84 9.18 9.68
C VAL A 50 -1.98 10.69 9.57
N LEU A 51 -2.28 11.23 8.38
CA LEU A 51 -2.25 12.68 8.17
C LEU A 51 -3.38 13.40 8.90
N PRO A 52 -4.64 12.90 8.89
CA PRO A 52 -5.70 13.39 9.76
C PRO A 52 -5.33 13.37 11.24
N ALA A 53 -4.72 12.28 11.74
CA ALA A 53 -4.32 12.19 13.14
C ALA A 53 -3.25 13.23 13.51
N ALA A 54 -2.17 13.32 12.71
CA ALA A 54 -1.07 14.24 12.94
C ALA A 54 -1.53 15.72 12.85
N THR A 55 -2.23 16.09 11.77
CA THR A 55 -2.68 17.47 11.56
C THR A 55 -3.78 17.88 12.54
N GLY A 56 -4.72 16.97 12.84
CA GLY A 56 -5.80 17.19 13.80
C GLY A 56 -5.26 17.50 15.19
N PHE A 57 -4.25 16.74 15.64
CA PHE A 57 -3.57 17.01 16.91
C PHE A 57 -2.87 18.37 16.89
N MET A 58 -2.06 18.66 15.86
CA MET A 58 -1.30 19.92 15.75
C MET A 58 -2.18 21.17 15.74
N ILE A 59 -3.26 21.16 14.96
CA ILE A 59 -4.20 22.30 14.86
C ILE A 59 -4.94 22.50 16.18
N SER A 60 -5.34 21.40 16.81
CA SER A 60 -6.10 21.46 18.06
C SER A 60 -5.20 21.92 19.21
N LEU A 61 -3.95 21.47 19.26
CA LEU A 61 -2.94 21.96 20.19
C LEU A 61 -2.69 23.46 20.03
N ARG A 62 -2.58 23.95 18.79
CA ARG A 62 -2.49 25.40 18.52
C ARG A 62 -3.71 26.16 19.05
N SER A 63 -4.91 25.61 18.90
CA SER A 63 -6.14 26.23 19.40
C SER A 63 -6.18 26.32 20.94
N LEU A 64 -5.61 25.32 21.62
CA LEU A 64 -5.41 25.33 23.08
C LEU A 64 -4.48 26.47 23.51
N LEU A 65 -3.35 26.63 22.82
CA LEU A 65 -2.34 27.63 23.18
C LEU A 65 -2.81 29.09 22.96
N LEU A 66 -3.79 29.32 22.08
CA LEU A 66 -4.18 30.68 21.67
C LEU A 66 -5.46 31.23 22.33
N LYS A 67 -6.29 30.40 22.98
CA LYS A 67 -7.58 30.86 23.55
C LYS A 67 -7.88 30.24 24.93
N PRO A 68 -7.35 30.81 26.02
CA PRO A 68 -7.50 30.24 27.36
C PRO A 68 -8.88 30.44 28.01
N ARG A 69 -9.83 31.17 27.39
CA ARG A 69 -11.15 31.44 27.99
C ARG A 69 -12.28 30.79 27.22
N VAL A 70 -12.72 29.63 27.68
CA VAL A 70 -13.88 28.93 27.13
C VAL A 70 -14.90 28.69 28.24
N LYS A 71 -16.12 29.20 28.05
CA LYS A 71 -17.25 28.91 28.94
C LYS A 71 -17.59 27.42 28.87
N ALA A 72 -18.09 26.85 29.97
CA ALA A 72 -18.61 25.49 29.97
C ALA A 72 -19.66 25.32 28.85
N MET A 73 -19.51 24.29 28.04
CA MET A 73 -20.36 23.99 26.90
C MET A 73 -20.91 22.58 27.01
N SER A 74 -22.11 22.38 26.47
CA SER A 74 -22.65 21.04 26.27
C SER A 74 -21.90 20.29 25.16
N MET A 75 -21.91 18.96 25.19
CA MET A 75 -21.28 18.12 24.16
C MET A 75 -21.89 18.39 22.76
N ARG A 76 -23.19 18.65 22.69
CA ARG A 76 -23.90 19.00 21.45
C ARG A 76 -23.40 20.33 20.86
N GLU A 77 -23.13 21.32 21.70
CA GLU A 77 -22.54 22.60 21.27
C GLU A 77 -21.11 22.43 20.80
N LEU A 78 -20.31 21.62 21.49
CA LEU A 78 -18.93 21.31 21.09
C LEU A 78 -18.89 20.67 19.71
N MET A 79 -19.73 19.66 19.47
CA MET A 79 -19.84 19.02 18.17
C MET A 79 -20.28 20.00 17.09
N ARG A 80 -21.30 20.83 17.35
CA ARG A 80 -21.77 21.85 16.39
C ARG A 80 -20.68 22.88 16.08
N ARG A 81 -19.90 23.31 17.08
CA ARG A 81 -18.77 24.24 16.90
C ARG A 81 -17.63 23.59 16.12
N ALA A 82 -17.30 22.33 16.41
CA ALA A 82 -16.26 21.59 15.72
C ALA A 82 -16.59 21.44 14.22
N ILE A 83 -17.82 21.03 13.89
CA ILE A 83 -18.30 20.90 12.51
C ILE A 83 -18.28 22.26 11.78
N ARG A 84 -18.63 23.35 12.48
CA ARG A 84 -18.60 24.71 11.92
C ARG A 84 -17.22 25.37 11.98
N ASN A 85 -16.19 24.67 12.47
CA ASN A 85 -14.86 25.24 12.59
C ASN A 85 -14.21 25.32 11.20
N LYS A 86 -14.11 26.54 10.67
CA LYS A 86 -13.51 26.82 9.35
C LYS A 86 -12.09 26.27 9.22
N ILE A 87 -11.31 26.22 10.31
CA ILE A 87 -9.92 25.71 10.27
C ILE A 87 -9.91 24.20 10.08
N VAL A 88 -10.77 23.47 10.81
CA VAL A 88 -10.88 22.01 10.67
C VAL A 88 -11.36 21.66 9.26
N LEU A 89 -12.37 22.36 8.75
CA LEU A 89 -12.86 22.16 7.38
C LEU A 89 -11.79 22.49 6.33
N ALA A 90 -11.11 23.63 6.45
CA ALA A 90 -10.04 24.02 5.52
C ALA A 90 -8.89 23.01 5.53
N THR A 91 -8.54 22.47 6.71
CA THR A 91 -7.52 21.42 6.84
C THR A 91 -7.94 20.14 6.15
N PHE A 92 -9.18 19.70 6.37
CA PHE A 92 -9.72 18.52 5.70
C PHE A 92 -9.71 18.69 4.18
N LEU A 93 -10.16 19.85 3.67
CA LEU A 93 -10.13 20.15 2.24
C LEU A 93 -8.70 20.19 1.68
N ALA A 94 -7.73 20.70 2.44
CA ALA A 94 -6.32 20.70 2.05
C ALA A 94 -5.74 19.28 1.98
N LEU A 95 -6.05 18.41 2.96
CA LEU A 95 -5.65 17.00 2.92
C LEU A 95 -6.32 16.26 1.76
N LEU A 96 -7.60 16.52 1.49
CA LEU A 96 -8.31 15.95 0.35
C LEU A 96 -7.71 16.36 -0.98
N LEU A 97 -7.37 17.65 -1.14
CA LEU A 97 -6.68 18.14 -2.32
C LEU A 97 -5.29 17.51 -2.47
N ALA A 98 -4.51 17.43 -1.39
CA ALA A 98 -3.20 16.80 -1.41
C ALA A 98 -3.29 15.29 -1.76
N TYR A 99 -4.25 14.58 -1.20
CA TYR A 99 -4.55 13.19 -1.57
C TYR A 99 -4.88 13.09 -3.06
N PHE A 100 -5.78 13.94 -3.56
CA PHE A 100 -6.18 13.94 -4.97
C PHE A 100 -4.98 14.17 -5.90
N ILE A 101 -4.13 15.15 -5.57
CA ILE A 101 -2.90 15.44 -6.32
C ILE A 101 -1.98 14.21 -6.32
N LEU A 102 -1.64 13.68 -5.14
CA LEU A 102 -0.64 12.62 -5.00
C LEU A 102 -1.11 11.28 -5.59
N TYR A 103 -2.39 10.93 -5.44
CA TYR A 103 -2.91 9.61 -5.77
C TYR A 103 -3.51 9.50 -7.18
N TYR A 104 -3.90 10.63 -7.77
CA TYR A 104 -4.55 10.66 -9.08
C TYR A 104 -3.81 11.56 -10.07
N LEU A 105 -3.59 12.84 -9.74
CA LEU A 105 -2.95 13.74 -10.71
C LEU A 105 -1.50 13.35 -11.01
N VAL A 106 -0.73 12.97 -9.97
CA VAL A 106 0.66 12.56 -10.16
C VAL A 106 0.77 11.30 -11.02
N PRO A 107 0.07 10.17 -10.73
CA PRO A 107 0.11 8.99 -11.59
C PRO A 107 -0.49 9.19 -12.98
N ALA A 108 -1.59 9.95 -13.11
CA ALA A 108 -2.29 10.07 -14.38
C ALA A 108 -1.62 11.06 -15.35
N TYR A 109 -0.94 12.08 -14.84
CA TYR A 109 -0.38 13.15 -15.67
C TYR A 109 1.13 13.32 -15.47
N LEU A 110 1.59 13.47 -14.24
CA LEU A 110 2.98 13.82 -13.98
C LEU A 110 3.96 12.68 -14.29
N MET A 111 3.65 11.46 -13.84
CA MET A 111 4.46 10.26 -14.09
C MET A 111 4.63 9.99 -15.60
N PRO A 112 3.55 9.95 -16.43
CA PRO A 112 3.70 9.76 -17.88
C PRO A 112 4.55 10.85 -18.53
N ILE A 113 4.34 12.12 -18.19
CA ILE A 113 5.13 13.24 -18.75
C ILE A 113 6.62 13.08 -18.41
N ILE A 114 6.92 12.77 -17.14
CA ILE A 114 8.30 12.56 -16.70
C ILE A 114 8.91 11.33 -17.35
N ASN A 115 8.16 10.24 -17.50
CA ASN A 115 8.63 9.03 -18.14
C ASN A 115 9.05 9.31 -19.60
N GLU A 116 8.20 9.97 -20.38
CA GLU A 116 8.53 10.34 -21.76
C GLU A 116 9.70 11.34 -21.84
N ALA A 117 9.77 12.31 -20.92
CA ALA A 117 10.90 13.24 -20.86
C ALA A 117 12.23 12.53 -20.54
N LYS A 118 12.23 11.54 -19.62
CA LYS A 118 13.45 10.78 -19.29
C LYS A 118 13.85 9.78 -20.35
N LYS A 119 12.92 9.36 -21.20
CA LYS A 119 13.21 8.45 -22.32
C LYS A 119 14.16 9.08 -23.34
N SER A 120 14.07 10.38 -23.59
CA SER A 120 14.98 11.09 -24.51
C SER A 120 16.39 11.28 -23.92
N GLU A 121 16.51 11.44 -22.60
CA GLU A 121 17.79 11.57 -21.87
C GLU A 121 18.48 10.21 -21.64
N LEU A 122 17.74 9.11 -21.78
CA LEU A 122 18.18 7.77 -21.35
C LEU A 122 19.47 7.31 -22.05
N LYS A 123 19.61 7.60 -23.35
CA LYS A 123 20.77 7.19 -24.13
C LYS A 123 22.07 7.81 -23.61
N GLU A 124 22.06 9.12 -23.32
CA GLU A 124 23.23 9.83 -22.80
C GLU A 124 23.60 9.31 -21.40
N LEU A 125 22.61 9.06 -20.54
CA LEU A 125 22.85 8.48 -19.22
C LEU A 125 23.50 7.10 -19.33
N VAL A 126 22.97 6.23 -20.19
CA VAL A 126 23.50 4.88 -20.38
C VAL A 126 24.92 4.92 -20.93
N GLU A 127 25.20 5.77 -21.93
CA GLU A 127 26.54 5.96 -22.46
C GLU A 127 27.54 6.33 -21.36
N LYS A 128 27.17 7.22 -20.43
CA LYS A 128 28.01 7.56 -19.27
C LYS A 128 28.24 6.37 -18.32
N ILE A 129 27.25 5.51 -18.13
CA ILE A 129 27.36 4.32 -17.27
C ILE A 129 28.28 3.27 -17.89
N VAL A 130 28.19 3.06 -19.22
CA VAL A 130 28.82 1.92 -19.89
C VAL A 130 30.02 2.28 -20.78
N ASN A 131 30.44 3.54 -20.85
CA ASN A 131 31.55 3.99 -21.73
C ASN A 131 32.87 3.22 -21.56
N THR A 132 33.13 2.71 -20.36
CA THR A 132 34.33 1.94 -20.01
C THR A 132 34.10 0.44 -20.05
N ALA A 133 32.93 -0.03 -20.50
CA ALA A 133 32.57 -1.43 -20.49
C ALA A 133 33.32 -2.22 -21.58
N SER A 134 33.90 -3.37 -21.21
CA SER A 134 34.68 -4.19 -22.15
C SER A 134 33.82 -5.16 -22.97
N ASN A 135 32.66 -5.58 -22.46
CA ASN A 135 31.73 -6.51 -23.09
C ASN A 135 30.31 -6.36 -22.51
N ASP A 136 29.35 -7.13 -23.01
CA ASP A 136 27.94 -7.03 -22.61
C ASP A 136 27.69 -7.44 -21.15
N ALA A 137 28.45 -8.41 -20.62
CA ALA A 137 28.41 -8.75 -19.20
C ALA A 137 28.84 -7.55 -18.33
N ASP A 138 29.90 -6.85 -18.73
CA ASP A 138 30.42 -5.68 -18.02
C ASP A 138 29.43 -4.50 -18.09
N LYS A 139 28.77 -4.29 -19.24
CA LYS A 139 27.67 -3.31 -19.36
C LYS A 139 26.55 -3.64 -18.36
N ALA A 140 26.07 -4.89 -18.38
CA ALA A 140 24.98 -5.36 -17.51
C ALA A 140 25.32 -5.19 -16.03
N ARG A 141 26.56 -5.48 -15.63
CA ARG A 141 27.06 -5.32 -14.26
C ARG A 141 27.14 -3.85 -13.84
N LYS A 142 27.72 -2.98 -14.66
CA LYS A 142 27.82 -1.53 -14.38
C LYS A 142 26.46 -0.87 -14.22
N ILE A 143 25.48 -1.27 -15.03
CA ILE A 143 24.09 -0.81 -14.89
C ILE A 143 23.49 -1.28 -13.55
N CYS A 144 23.73 -2.54 -13.16
CA CYS A 144 23.26 -3.07 -11.88
C CYS A 144 23.84 -2.29 -10.69
N GLU A 145 25.16 -2.07 -10.69
CA GLU A 145 25.87 -1.29 -9.69
C GLU A 145 25.35 0.15 -9.63
N TRP A 146 25.11 0.78 -10.78
CA TRP A 146 24.55 2.12 -10.86
C TRP A 146 23.15 2.19 -10.25
N VAL A 147 22.22 1.30 -10.65
CA VAL A 147 20.86 1.30 -10.11
C VAL A 147 20.86 1.07 -8.59
N TYR A 148 21.65 0.10 -8.11
CA TYR A 148 21.76 -0.21 -6.69
C TYR A 148 22.25 0.97 -5.85
N THR A 149 23.18 1.76 -6.38
CA THR A 149 23.79 2.89 -5.66
C THR A 149 23.01 4.20 -5.78
N HIS A 150 22.16 4.37 -6.80
CA HIS A 150 21.48 5.64 -7.11
C HIS A 150 20.00 5.68 -6.70
N ILE A 151 19.44 4.54 -6.30
CA ILE A 151 18.05 4.43 -5.84
C ILE A 151 18.05 4.06 -4.36
N VAL A 152 17.16 4.68 -3.58
CA VAL A 152 16.92 4.32 -2.18
C VAL A 152 15.92 3.18 -2.11
N ASN A 153 16.31 2.06 -1.48
CA ASN A 153 15.44 0.90 -1.33
C ASN A 153 14.47 1.14 -0.18
N VAL A 154 13.17 1.16 -0.48
CA VAL A 154 12.11 1.42 0.51
C VAL A 154 11.35 0.16 0.91
N TYR A 155 11.84 -1.02 0.54
CA TYR A 155 11.24 -2.30 0.93
C TYR A 155 11.15 -2.41 2.46
N ARG A 156 9.96 -2.75 2.97
CA ARG A 156 9.61 -2.81 4.40
C ARG A 156 9.64 -1.47 5.16
N GLU A 157 9.91 -0.34 4.50
CA GLU A 157 9.89 0.99 5.13
C GLU A 157 8.53 1.69 5.04
N TYR A 158 7.43 0.95 4.85
CA TYR A 158 6.08 1.50 4.63
C TYR A 158 5.48 2.17 5.87
N LYS A 159 5.90 3.42 6.13
CA LYS A 159 5.42 4.23 7.27
C LYS A 159 4.05 4.86 7.02
N LEU A 160 3.75 5.28 5.80
CA LEU A 160 2.45 5.84 5.44
C LEU A 160 1.60 4.81 4.70
N ASP A 161 2.07 4.30 3.57
CA ASP A 161 1.47 3.17 2.85
C ASP A 161 2.47 2.61 1.81
N ASN A 162 2.01 1.72 0.93
CA ASN A 162 2.83 1.10 -0.12
C ASN A 162 3.14 2.03 -1.30
N TYR A 163 2.50 3.21 -1.39
CA TYR A 163 2.64 4.16 -2.50
C TYR A 163 3.41 5.42 -2.07
N VAL A 164 3.07 6.03 -0.94
CA VAL A 164 3.81 7.14 -0.34
C VAL A 164 4.62 6.62 0.83
N VAL A 165 5.94 6.74 0.76
CA VAL A 165 6.85 6.28 1.82
C VAL A 165 7.64 7.45 2.39
N LEU A 166 7.65 7.59 3.72
CA LEU A 166 8.40 8.64 4.42
C LEU A 166 9.78 8.12 4.84
N LEU A 167 10.82 8.79 4.35
CA LEU A 167 12.22 8.40 4.53
C LEU A 167 12.92 9.33 5.54
N ALA A 168 13.88 8.78 6.28
CA ALA A 168 14.69 9.55 7.23
C ALA A 168 15.78 10.40 6.55
N LYS A 169 16.08 10.10 5.28
CA LYS A 169 17.11 10.76 4.46
C LYS A 169 16.49 11.21 3.13
N PRO A 170 17.11 12.16 2.40
CA PRO A 170 16.66 12.54 1.05
C PRO A 170 16.39 11.31 0.17
N PRO A 171 15.30 11.29 -0.62
CA PRO A 171 14.38 12.39 -0.94
C PRO A 171 13.31 12.71 0.13
N PHE A 172 13.35 12.11 1.33
CA PHE A 172 12.39 12.24 2.45
C PHE A 172 10.96 11.77 2.17
N ILE A 173 10.48 11.94 0.94
CA ILE A 173 9.21 11.43 0.45
C ILE A 173 9.52 10.62 -0.80
N CYS A 174 9.16 9.35 -0.75
CA CYS A 174 9.19 8.46 -1.89
C CYS A 174 7.78 8.24 -2.41
N LEU A 175 7.51 8.72 -3.63
CA LEU A 175 6.31 8.35 -4.37
C LEU A 175 6.67 7.16 -5.24
N ARG A 176 6.14 5.99 -4.92
CA ARG A 176 6.34 4.74 -5.66
C ARG A 176 5.48 4.69 -6.91
N MET A 177 5.76 3.77 -7.82
CA MET A 177 4.91 3.59 -9.00
C MET A 177 3.64 2.82 -8.65
N ARG A 178 2.56 3.07 -9.40
CA ARG A 178 1.36 2.23 -9.40
C ARG A 178 1.35 1.41 -10.66
N GLY A 179 1.70 0.13 -10.56
CA GLY A 179 1.89 -0.72 -11.73
C GLY A 179 3.25 -0.51 -12.39
N GLU A 180 3.31 -0.77 -13.70
CA GLU A 180 4.57 -0.94 -14.43
C GLU A 180 4.74 0.04 -15.61
N ASP A 181 3.80 0.98 -15.78
CA ASP A 181 3.68 1.78 -17.00
C ASP A 181 4.73 2.90 -17.13
N TYR A 182 5.38 3.27 -16.02
CA TYR A 182 6.29 4.43 -15.97
C TYR A 182 7.70 4.06 -15.49
N PRO A 183 8.37 3.08 -16.11
CA PRO A 183 9.59 2.45 -15.59
C PRO A 183 10.77 3.41 -15.35
N LEU A 184 10.75 4.62 -15.93
CA LEU A 184 11.77 5.65 -15.73
C LEU A 184 11.47 6.60 -14.57
N TRP A 185 10.30 6.50 -13.93
CA TRP A 185 9.96 7.27 -12.73
C TRP A 185 11.02 7.20 -11.62
N PRO A 186 11.67 6.05 -11.34
CA PRO A 186 12.71 5.95 -10.32
C PRO A 186 13.92 6.87 -10.56
N LEU A 187 14.20 7.30 -11.81
CA LEU A 187 15.24 8.30 -12.10
C LEU A 187 14.95 9.66 -11.45
N VAL A 188 13.68 9.99 -11.25
CA VAL A 188 13.25 11.26 -10.63
C VAL A 188 12.91 11.06 -9.16
N SER A 189 12.17 10.00 -8.81
CA SER A 189 11.81 9.74 -7.42
C SER A 189 13.01 9.33 -6.56
N ARG A 190 14.08 8.81 -7.16
CA ARG A 190 15.30 8.32 -6.47
C ARG A 190 15.02 7.24 -5.42
N CYS A 191 13.90 6.54 -5.53
CA CYS A 191 13.48 5.54 -4.57
C CYS A 191 12.59 4.47 -5.21
N GLY A 192 12.52 3.30 -4.60
CA GLY A 192 11.69 2.20 -5.06
C GLY A 192 11.89 0.91 -4.25
N ALA A 193 11.19 -0.15 -4.62
CA ALA A 193 11.45 -1.51 -4.14
C ALA A 193 11.80 -2.43 -5.33
N CYS A 194 11.78 -3.75 -5.14
CA CYS A 194 12.19 -4.73 -6.15
C CYS A 194 11.64 -4.45 -7.56
N MET A 195 10.34 -4.18 -7.70
CA MET A 195 9.71 -3.87 -8.99
C MET A 195 10.27 -2.59 -9.66
N GLU A 196 10.39 -1.50 -8.92
CA GLU A 196 10.93 -0.23 -9.47
C GLU A 196 12.40 -0.35 -9.88
N TYR A 197 13.21 -1.07 -9.09
CA TYR A 197 14.61 -1.35 -9.43
C TYR A 197 14.71 -2.18 -10.70
N SER A 198 13.89 -3.22 -10.81
CA SER A 198 13.90 -4.10 -11.97
C SER A 198 13.45 -3.38 -13.25
N LEU A 199 12.35 -2.64 -13.18
CA LEU A 199 11.86 -1.87 -14.32
C LEU A 199 12.88 -0.83 -14.79
N LEU A 200 13.52 -0.09 -13.88
CA LEU A 200 14.56 0.86 -14.26
C LEU A 200 15.78 0.17 -14.87
N TYR A 201 16.24 -0.93 -14.27
CA TYR A 201 17.36 -1.72 -14.80
C TYR A 201 17.08 -2.19 -16.23
N ARG A 202 15.89 -2.73 -16.48
CA ARG A 202 15.46 -3.19 -17.80
C ARG A 202 15.54 -2.09 -18.85
N GLU A 203 15.04 -0.89 -18.56
CA GLU A 203 15.09 0.23 -19.52
C GLU A 203 16.53 0.69 -19.78
N LEU A 204 17.38 0.77 -18.76
CA LEU A 204 18.80 1.13 -18.90
C LEU A 204 19.56 0.08 -19.73
N ALA A 205 19.35 -1.21 -19.45
CA ALA A 205 19.98 -2.30 -20.16
C ALA A 205 19.50 -2.36 -21.63
N ALA A 206 18.22 -2.16 -21.89
CA ALA A 206 17.68 -2.10 -23.25
C ALA A 206 18.28 -0.92 -24.03
N ALA A 207 18.39 0.26 -23.41
CA ALA A 207 19.04 1.42 -24.01
C ALA A 207 20.57 1.24 -24.22
N ALA A 208 21.19 0.27 -23.53
CA ALA A 208 22.57 -0.16 -23.75
C ALA A 208 22.70 -1.21 -24.88
N ASN A 209 21.63 -1.45 -25.65
CA ASN A 209 21.50 -2.49 -26.67
C ASN A 209 21.68 -3.91 -26.12
N LEU A 210 21.36 -4.15 -24.84
CA LEU A 210 21.32 -5.50 -24.28
C LEU A 210 19.96 -6.13 -24.49
N THR A 211 19.93 -7.43 -24.78
CA THR A 211 18.68 -8.20 -24.76
C THR A 211 18.33 -8.51 -23.30
N VAL A 212 17.29 -7.85 -22.79
CA VAL A 212 16.91 -7.86 -21.37
C VAL A 212 15.41 -8.08 -21.18
N ARG A 213 15.02 -8.65 -20.04
CA ARG A 213 13.63 -8.79 -19.59
C ARG A 213 13.54 -8.64 -18.08
N SER A 214 12.48 -7.99 -17.59
CA SER A 214 12.18 -7.98 -16.16
C SER A 214 11.42 -9.25 -15.79
N VAL A 215 11.84 -9.91 -14.74
CA VAL A 215 11.29 -11.16 -14.23
C VAL A 215 10.46 -10.86 -12.98
N HIS A 216 9.26 -11.43 -12.93
CA HIS A 216 8.26 -11.16 -11.91
C HIS A 216 7.82 -12.47 -11.27
N ASN A 217 7.91 -12.53 -9.95
CA ASN A 217 7.30 -13.55 -9.12
C ASN A 217 6.17 -12.89 -8.29
N PRO A 218 4.93 -12.82 -8.83
CA PRO A 218 3.84 -12.15 -8.16
C PRO A 218 3.31 -12.90 -6.93
N GLY A 219 3.47 -14.23 -6.86
CA GLY A 219 3.01 -15.02 -5.71
C GLY A 219 3.85 -14.80 -4.46
N GLU A 220 5.13 -14.48 -4.63
CA GLU A 220 6.07 -14.24 -3.54
C GLU A 220 6.63 -12.80 -3.53
N ASP A 221 5.96 -11.86 -4.22
CA ASP A 221 6.23 -10.41 -4.23
C ASP A 221 7.71 -10.05 -4.43
N HIS A 222 8.29 -10.55 -5.52
CA HIS A 222 9.65 -10.19 -5.90
C HIS A 222 9.79 -9.99 -7.40
N SER A 223 10.70 -9.09 -7.78
CA SER A 223 11.06 -8.80 -9.17
C SER A 223 12.56 -8.62 -9.30
N TRP A 224 13.11 -9.07 -10.41
CA TRP A 224 14.52 -9.00 -10.78
C TRP A 224 14.63 -9.00 -12.31
N ASP A 225 15.83 -9.15 -12.88
CA ASP A 225 16.02 -9.07 -14.32
C ASP A 225 16.86 -10.24 -14.85
N GLU A 226 16.72 -10.47 -16.14
CA GLU A 226 17.57 -11.37 -16.90
C GLU A 226 18.14 -10.66 -18.13
N VAL A 227 19.43 -10.86 -18.38
CA VAL A 227 20.14 -10.33 -19.55
C VAL A 227 20.74 -11.49 -20.33
N LEU A 228 20.61 -11.47 -21.66
CA LEU A 228 21.23 -12.46 -22.54
C LEU A 228 22.67 -12.05 -22.83
N VAL A 229 23.63 -12.84 -22.36
CA VAL A 229 25.08 -12.65 -22.53
C VAL A 229 25.66 -13.93 -23.09
N ASP A 230 26.37 -13.86 -24.22
CA ASP A 230 27.00 -15.02 -24.87
C ASP A 230 26.05 -16.21 -25.08
N GLY A 231 24.79 -15.92 -25.42
CA GLY A 231 23.74 -16.92 -25.65
C GLY A 231 23.12 -17.51 -24.38
N GLN A 232 23.54 -17.06 -23.20
CA GLN A 232 23.00 -17.49 -21.91
C GLN A 232 22.29 -16.35 -21.19
N TRP A 233 21.11 -16.63 -20.63
CA TRP A 233 20.47 -15.71 -19.72
C TRP A 233 21.22 -15.73 -18.39
N ILE A 234 21.70 -14.57 -17.94
CA ILE A 234 22.22 -14.37 -16.59
C ILE A 234 21.19 -13.62 -15.75
N ILE A 235 21.14 -13.88 -14.45
CA ILE A 235 20.17 -13.26 -13.54
C ILE A 235 20.80 -12.07 -12.81
N VAL A 236 20.10 -10.96 -12.77
CA VAL A 236 20.54 -9.71 -12.13
C VAL A 236 19.45 -9.25 -11.16
N ASP A 237 19.79 -9.06 -9.88
CA ASP A 237 18.88 -8.49 -8.88
C ASP A 237 19.40 -7.09 -8.48
N PRO A 238 18.97 -6.03 -9.18
CA PRO A 238 19.44 -4.67 -8.93
C PRO A 238 19.00 -4.15 -7.55
N SER A 239 17.93 -4.69 -6.97
CA SER A 239 17.44 -4.27 -5.65
C SER A 239 18.33 -4.74 -4.49
N ARG A 240 19.11 -5.80 -4.74
CA ARG A 240 20.09 -6.39 -3.82
C ARG A 240 21.53 -6.20 -4.28
N GLY A 241 21.76 -5.53 -5.41
CA GLY A 241 23.08 -5.34 -5.99
C GLY A 241 23.77 -6.65 -6.37
N ARG A 242 23.00 -7.69 -6.76
CA ARG A 242 23.55 -9.01 -7.10
C ARG A 242 23.58 -9.22 -8.62
N PHE A 243 24.67 -9.79 -9.10
CA PHE A 243 24.92 -10.02 -10.52
C PHE A 243 25.27 -11.49 -10.77
N ASN A 244 24.67 -12.07 -11.80
CA ASN A 244 24.81 -13.48 -12.19
C ASN A 244 24.51 -14.47 -11.06
N VAL A 245 23.37 -14.29 -10.39
CA VAL A 245 22.92 -15.18 -9.30
C VAL A 245 22.37 -16.51 -9.84
N SER A 246 22.51 -17.58 -9.05
CA SER A 246 21.88 -18.87 -9.35
C SER A 246 20.35 -18.77 -9.27
N PRO A 247 19.58 -19.41 -10.18
CA PRO A 247 18.13 -19.50 -10.06
C PRO A 247 17.66 -20.08 -8.71
N SER A 248 18.41 -21.03 -8.13
CA SER A 248 18.07 -21.67 -6.85
C SER A 248 18.04 -20.69 -5.66
N GLU A 249 18.66 -19.52 -5.78
CA GLU A 249 18.68 -18.51 -4.72
C GLU A 249 17.26 -17.99 -4.38
N PHE A 250 16.35 -18.01 -5.35
CA PHE A 250 14.99 -17.51 -5.18
C PHE A 250 14.06 -18.48 -4.43
N GLU A 251 14.44 -19.75 -4.35
CA GLU A 251 13.71 -20.81 -3.63
C GLU A 251 14.45 -21.14 -2.31
N GLU A 252 15.67 -21.68 -2.41
CA GLU A 252 16.48 -22.11 -1.26
C GLU A 252 16.91 -20.93 -0.38
N GLY A 253 17.38 -19.85 -1.00
CA GLY A 253 17.86 -18.66 -0.29
C GLY A 253 16.76 -17.92 0.46
N ARG A 254 15.51 -18.05 0.01
CA ARG A 254 14.32 -17.44 0.63
C ARG A 254 13.53 -18.41 1.51
N ARG A 255 13.86 -19.71 1.47
CA ARG A 255 13.16 -20.79 2.19
C ARG A 255 11.66 -20.80 1.89
N LEU A 256 11.31 -20.65 0.62
CA LEU A 256 9.92 -20.68 0.13
C LEU A 256 9.87 -21.39 -1.21
N ASN A 257 8.70 -21.91 -1.57
CA ASN A 257 8.49 -22.51 -2.88
C ASN A 257 8.08 -21.43 -3.89
N VAL A 258 8.73 -21.41 -5.04
CA VAL A 258 8.39 -20.47 -6.12
C VAL A 258 7.10 -20.95 -6.80
N SER A 259 6.09 -20.08 -6.89
CA SER A 259 4.79 -20.48 -7.44
C SER A 259 4.68 -20.31 -8.95
N TYR A 260 5.00 -19.13 -9.46
CA TYR A 260 4.90 -18.79 -10.87
C TYR A 260 5.81 -17.61 -11.16
N VAL A 261 6.55 -17.72 -12.26
CA VAL A 261 7.48 -16.68 -12.71
C VAL A 261 7.23 -16.41 -14.18
N TYR A 262 7.09 -15.13 -14.51
CA TYR A 262 7.05 -14.68 -15.90
C TYR A 262 8.09 -13.58 -16.12
N ALA A 263 8.60 -13.51 -17.34
CA ALA A 263 9.47 -12.44 -17.78
C ALA A 263 8.75 -11.53 -18.78
N LYS A 264 9.00 -10.22 -18.70
CA LYS A 264 8.39 -9.18 -19.52
C LYS A 264 9.47 -8.34 -20.21
N TYR A 265 9.50 -8.42 -21.53
CA TYR A 265 10.40 -7.64 -22.37
C TYR A 265 10.01 -6.14 -22.37
N PRO A 266 10.93 -5.23 -22.76
CA PRO A 266 10.62 -3.81 -22.92
C PRO A 266 9.43 -3.53 -23.84
N ASN A 267 9.22 -4.36 -24.87
CA ASN A 267 8.08 -4.25 -25.79
C ASN A 267 6.74 -4.76 -25.21
N GLY A 268 6.72 -5.21 -23.95
CA GLY A 268 5.53 -5.74 -23.28
C GLY A 268 5.28 -7.23 -23.49
N THR A 269 6.05 -7.92 -24.34
CA THR A 269 5.93 -9.37 -24.53
C THR A 269 6.18 -10.08 -23.22
N MET A 270 5.31 -11.03 -22.86
CA MET A 270 5.44 -11.84 -21.66
C MET A 270 5.73 -13.30 -22.01
N VAL A 271 6.62 -13.94 -21.25
CA VAL A 271 6.95 -15.36 -21.38
C VAL A 271 6.97 -16.01 -20.00
N ASN A 272 6.41 -17.22 -19.89
CA ASN A 272 6.51 -18.02 -18.67
C ASN A 272 7.95 -18.55 -18.55
N VAL A 273 8.60 -18.31 -17.41
CA VAL A 273 9.96 -18.77 -17.12
C VAL A 273 10.04 -19.56 -15.82
N THR A 274 8.90 -20.04 -15.31
CA THR A 274 8.81 -20.72 -14.00
C THR A 274 9.78 -21.91 -13.89
N GLU A 275 9.86 -22.75 -14.94
CA GLU A 275 10.74 -23.93 -14.97
C GLU A 275 12.23 -23.62 -14.80
N ARG A 276 12.64 -22.38 -15.03
CA ARG A 276 14.03 -21.95 -14.80
C ARG A 276 14.35 -21.79 -13.32
N TYR A 277 13.35 -21.53 -12.48
CA TYR A 277 13.49 -21.19 -11.07
C TYR A 277 13.09 -22.31 -10.12
N THR A 278 12.24 -23.22 -10.56
CA THR A 278 11.70 -24.33 -9.76
C THR A 278 11.13 -25.41 -10.67
N GLY A 279 10.95 -26.64 -10.17
CA GLY A 279 10.20 -27.66 -10.89
C GLY A 279 8.73 -27.26 -11.01
N THR A 280 8.02 -27.75 -12.03
CA THR A 280 6.60 -27.42 -12.22
C THR A 280 5.71 -28.66 -12.20
N GLY A 281 4.51 -28.51 -11.67
CA GLY A 281 3.40 -29.45 -11.81
C GLY A 281 2.31 -28.87 -12.71
N THR A 282 1.39 -29.74 -13.15
CA THR A 282 0.23 -29.34 -13.96
C THR A 282 -1.03 -29.39 -13.11
N LEU A 283 -1.73 -28.27 -13.01
CA LEU A 283 -3.03 -28.17 -12.36
C LEU A 283 -4.12 -28.10 -13.43
N GLU A 284 -4.97 -29.12 -13.47
CA GLU A 284 -6.16 -29.18 -14.33
C GLU A 284 -7.40 -28.85 -13.50
N ILE A 285 -8.15 -27.84 -13.94
CA ILE A 285 -9.27 -27.28 -13.17
C ILE A 285 -10.53 -27.47 -13.98
N LEU A 286 -11.42 -28.32 -13.48
CA LEU A 286 -12.76 -28.54 -14.03
C LEU A 286 -13.77 -27.68 -13.28
N VAL A 287 -14.50 -26.84 -14.01
CA VAL A 287 -15.56 -26.00 -13.44
C VAL A 287 -16.93 -26.52 -13.88
N VAL A 288 -17.78 -26.81 -12.90
CA VAL A 288 -19.14 -27.32 -13.12
C VAL A 288 -20.16 -26.50 -12.31
N GLN A 289 -21.42 -26.55 -12.73
CA GLN A 289 -22.56 -26.11 -11.95
C GLN A 289 -22.99 -27.21 -10.96
N SER A 290 -23.89 -26.88 -10.03
CA SER A 290 -24.46 -27.84 -9.07
C SER A 290 -25.16 -29.04 -9.69
N ASN A 291 -25.61 -28.95 -10.95
CA ASN A 291 -26.21 -30.04 -11.72
C ASN A 291 -25.17 -30.87 -12.50
N GLY A 292 -23.86 -30.62 -12.32
CA GLY A 292 -22.77 -31.28 -13.04
C GLY A 292 -22.49 -30.75 -14.44
N LYS A 293 -23.24 -29.75 -14.93
CA LYS A 293 -23.00 -29.13 -16.24
C LYS A 293 -21.69 -28.33 -16.21
N ARG A 294 -20.82 -28.57 -17.18
CA ARG A 294 -19.55 -27.84 -17.39
C ARG A 294 -19.82 -26.35 -17.68
N VAL A 295 -18.96 -25.48 -17.15
CA VAL A 295 -19.09 -24.02 -17.28
C VAL A 295 -17.98 -23.47 -18.16
N GLU A 296 -18.36 -22.91 -19.31
CA GLU A 296 -17.46 -22.18 -20.20
C GLU A 296 -17.27 -20.72 -19.74
N GLY A 297 -16.05 -20.20 -19.91
CA GLY A 297 -15.75 -18.80 -19.68
C GLY A 297 -15.81 -18.38 -18.21
N ALA A 298 -15.68 -19.33 -17.27
CA ALA A 298 -15.34 -19.03 -15.89
C ALA A 298 -13.88 -18.56 -15.81
N VAL A 299 -13.65 -17.49 -15.05
CA VAL A 299 -12.33 -16.90 -14.77
C VAL A 299 -11.72 -17.65 -13.60
N ILE A 300 -10.51 -18.17 -13.79
CA ILE A 300 -9.75 -18.82 -12.72
C ILE A 300 -8.75 -17.84 -12.12
N GLU A 301 -8.81 -17.68 -10.81
CA GLU A 301 -7.84 -16.92 -10.01
C GLU A 301 -7.06 -17.88 -9.12
N VAL A 302 -5.73 -17.74 -9.10
CA VAL A 302 -4.85 -18.57 -8.27
C VAL A 302 -4.10 -17.68 -7.30
N TYR A 303 -4.14 -18.04 -6.02
CA TYR A 303 -3.40 -17.37 -4.96
C TYR A 303 -2.33 -18.29 -4.41
N SER A 304 -1.07 -17.86 -4.42
CA SER A 304 0.05 -18.56 -3.79
C SER A 304 0.00 -18.37 -2.28
N LEU A 305 -0.01 -19.47 -1.53
CA LEU A 305 0.08 -19.48 -0.07
C LEU A 305 1.53 -19.72 0.41
N ASN A 306 2.50 -19.71 -0.51
CA ASN A 306 3.89 -20.05 -0.22
C ASN A 306 4.62 -18.94 0.57
N TRP A 307 4.18 -17.68 0.45
CA TRP A 307 4.75 -16.55 1.18
C TRP A 307 3.85 -16.04 2.32
N LEU A 308 2.55 -15.85 2.05
CA LEU A 308 1.58 -15.33 3.03
C LEU A 308 0.43 -16.32 3.24
N PRO A 309 -0.03 -16.53 4.49
CA PRO A 309 -1.07 -17.51 4.80
C PRO A 309 -2.43 -17.17 4.19
N ASN A 310 -2.69 -15.90 3.87
CA ASN A 310 -3.93 -15.45 3.23
C ASN A 310 -3.90 -15.52 1.70
N GLY A 311 -2.74 -15.87 1.15
CA GLY A 311 -2.51 -16.01 -0.29
C GLY A 311 -2.23 -14.67 -0.98
N VAL A 312 -1.37 -14.71 -2.00
CA VAL A 312 -1.11 -13.58 -2.91
C VAL A 312 -1.56 -13.97 -4.31
N LEU A 313 -2.37 -13.11 -4.94
CA LEU A 313 -2.87 -13.36 -6.30
C LEU A 313 -1.69 -13.44 -7.28
N ILE A 314 -1.61 -14.57 -7.99
CA ILE A 314 -0.60 -14.80 -9.02
C ILE A 314 -1.04 -14.06 -10.29
N ARG A 315 -0.50 -12.86 -10.49
CA ARG A 315 -0.77 -12.05 -11.69
C ARG A 315 -0.09 -12.66 -12.93
N GLY A 316 -0.65 -12.37 -14.09
CA GLY A 316 -0.08 -12.80 -15.38
C GLY A 316 -0.51 -14.19 -15.85
N ILE A 317 -1.23 -14.95 -15.02
CA ILE A 317 -1.95 -16.16 -15.45
C ILE A 317 -3.33 -15.72 -15.96
N LYS A 318 -3.59 -15.97 -17.23
CA LYS A 318 -4.93 -15.79 -17.82
C LYS A 318 -5.50 -17.17 -18.12
N CYS A 319 -6.40 -17.63 -17.28
CA CYS A 319 -7.00 -18.95 -17.36
C CYS A 319 -8.52 -18.79 -17.41
N LEU A 320 -9.09 -19.00 -18.59
CA LEU A 320 -10.52 -19.05 -18.84
C LEU A 320 -10.88 -20.49 -19.19
N THR A 321 -11.95 -21.00 -18.61
CA THR A 321 -12.44 -22.35 -18.96
C THR A 321 -12.97 -22.40 -20.39
N GLY A 322 -12.64 -23.47 -21.10
CA GLY A 322 -13.14 -23.74 -22.44
C GLY A 322 -14.58 -24.28 -22.44
N PRO A 323 -15.11 -24.67 -23.62
CA PRO A 323 -16.43 -25.28 -23.76
C PRO A 323 -16.63 -26.56 -22.94
N ASP A 324 -15.53 -27.25 -22.63
CA ASP A 324 -15.47 -28.45 -21.81
C ASP A 324 -15.39 -28.17 -20.30
N GLY A 325 -15.41 -26.89 -19.91
CA GLY A 325 -15.28 -26.44 -18.53
C GLY A 325 -13.88 -26.61 -17.93
N LEU A 326 -12.87 -26.92 -18.76
CA LEU A 326 -11.50 -27.15 -18.29
C LEU A 326 -10.63 -25.92 -18.51
N CYS A 327 -9.69 -25.72 -17.58
CA CYS A 327 -8.51 -24.89 -17.80
C CYS A 327 -7.29 -25.56 -17.15
N THR A 328 -6.13 -25.43 -17.79
CA THR A 328 -4.89 -26.04 -17.34
C THR A 328 -3.84 -24.97 -17.07
N ILE A 329 -3.19 -25.06 -15.91
CA ILE A 329 -2.15 -24.11 -15.48
C ILE A 329 -0.90 -24.91 -15.08
N ARG A 330 0.29 -24.40 -15.42
CA ARG A 330 1.57 -24.94 -14.92
C ARG A 330 2.11 -24.02 -13.84
N LEU A 331 2.38 -24.58 -12.67
CA LEU A 331 2.81 -23.86 -11.46
C LEU A 331 3.96 -24.63 -10.79
N GLY A 332 4.77 -23.94 -9.99
CA GLY A 332 5.74 -24.58 -9.10
C GLY A 332 5.09 -25.32 -7.94
N GLY A 333 5.91 -25.98 -7.12
CA GLY A 333 5.42 -26.70 -5.94
C GLY A 333 4.80 -25.78 -4.88
N GLY A 334 3.92 -26.32 -4.05
CA GLY A 334 3.43 -25.65 -2.85
C GLY A 334 1.92 -25.62 -2.68
N ARG A 335 1.45 -24.66 -1.89
CA ARG A 335 0.05 -24.56 -1.46
C ARG A 335 -0.64 -23.41 -2.17
N TYR A 336 -1.85 -23.68 -2.65
CA TYR A 336 -2.62 -22.72 -3.43
C TYR A 336 -4.06 -22.63 -2.95
N ARG A 337 -4.64 -21.42 -3.05
CA ARG A 337 -6.09 -21.23 -3.09
C ARG A 337 -6.48 -20.95 -4.52
N VAL A 338 -7.36 -21.77 -5.07
CA VAL A 338 -7.87 -21.63 -6.44
C VAL A 338 -9.33 -21.22 -6.36
N SER A 339 -9.69 -20.14 -7.04
CA SER A 339 -11.05 -19.62 -7.12
C SER A 339 -11.52 -19.63 -8.57
N ALA A 340 -12.77 -20.01 -8.80
CA ALA A 340 -13.44 -19.87 -10.10
C ALA A 340 -14.59 -18.89 -9.95
N VAL A 341 -14.69 -17.95 -10.89
CA VAL A 341 -15.72 -16.91 -10.88
C VAL A 341 -16.41 -16.83 -12.25
N ARG A 342 -17.74 -16.79 -12.25
CA ARG A 342 -18.56 -16.58 -13.45
C ARG A 342 -19.64 -15.54 -13.16
N VAL A 343 -19.75 -14.55 -14.04
CA VAL A 343 -20.79 -13.52 -13.98
C VAL A 343 -21.81 -13.79 -15.07
N GLU A 344 -23.08 -13.92 -14.70
CA GLU A 344 -24.20 -14.07 -15.63
C GLU A 344 -25.27 -13.01 -15.31
N GLY A 345 -25.26 -11.91 -16.07
CA GLY A 345 -26.09 -10.75 -15.76
C GLY A 345 -25.69 -10.10 -14.43
N TRP A 346 -26.61 -10.10 -13.46
CA TRP A 346 -26.39 -9.59 -12.10
C TRP A 346 -26.07 -10.69 -11.08
N LEU A 347 -26.01 -11.95 -11.53
CA LEU A 347 -25.70 -13.10 -10.69
C LEU A 347 -24.20 -13.40 -10.76
N LEU A 348 -23.57 -13.44 -9.58
CA LEU A 348 -22.23 -13.97 -9.42
C LEU A 348 -22.31 -15.43 -8.96
N TYR A 349 -21.54 -16.27 -9.62
CA TYR A 349 -21.29 -17.63 -9.22
C TYR A 349 -19.81 -17.80 -8.91
N SER A 350 -19.49 -18.37 -7.76
CA SER A 350 -18.12 -18.62 -7.33
C SER A 350 -17.99 -19.93 -6.56
N ASP A 351 -16.78 -20.48 -6.57
CA ASP A 351 -16.34 -21.55 -5.68
C ASP A 351 -14.83 -21.41 -5.46
N GLU A 352 -14.33 -21.90 -4.32
CA GLU A 352 -12.91 -21.90 -4.02
C GLU A 352 -12.45 -23.20 -3.36
N ILE A 353 -11.20 -23.58 -3.60
CA ILE A 353 -10.59 -24.77 -3.02
C ILE A 353 -9.13 -24.52 -2.63
N LEU A 354 -8.72 -25.10 -1.51
CA LEU A 354 -7.32 -25.18 -1.09
C LEU A 354 -6.71 -26.46 -1.61
N ILE A 355 -5.54 -26.35 -2.23
CA ILE A 355 -4.83 -27.47 -2.84
C ILE A 355 -3.36 -27.43 -2.48
N GLU A 356 -2.71 -28.58 -2.61
CA GLU A 356 -1.27 -28.72 -2.58
C GLU A 356 -0.85 -29.38 -3.89
N LEU A 357 0.16 -28.80 -4.55
CA LEU A 357 0.70 -29.27 -5.82
C LEU A 357 2.17 -29.61 -5.62
N SER A 358 2.55 -30.83 -5.98
CA SER A 358 3.95 -31.25 -5.98
C SER A 358 4.57 -31.07 -7.36
N GLU A 359 5.85 -30.72 -7.42
CA GLU A 359 6.60 -30.60 -8.67
C GLU A 359 6.60 -31.92 -9.44
N GLY A 360 6.50 -31.85 -10.77
CA GLY A 360 6.45 -33.02 -11.66
C GLY A 360 5.14 -33.82 -11.60
N THR A 361 4.15 -33.39 -10.80
CA THR A 361 2.86 -34.09 -10.69
C THR A 361 1.75 -33.38 -11.45
N ASN A 362 0.78 -34.15 -11.93
CA ASN A 362 -0.47 -33.64 -12.47
C ASN A 362 -1.55 -33.78 -11.40
N ARG A 363 -2.31 -32.71 -11.17
CA ARG A 363 -3.41 -32.69 -10.21
C ARG A 363 -4.67 -32.15 -10.88
N THR A 364 -5.74 -32.93 -10.85
CA THR A 364 -7.05 -32.48 -11.32
C THR A 364 -7.92 -32.10 -10.14
N VAL A 365 -8.60 -30.96 -10.21
CA VAL A 365 -9.53 -30.46 -9.20
C VAL A 365 -10.84 -30.03 -9.83
N THR A 366 -11.93 -30.16 -9.08
CA THR A 366 -13.27 -29.75 -9.53
C THR A 366 -13.82 -28.66 -8.65
N LEU A 367 -14.21 -27.54 -9.25
CA LEU A 367 -14.89 -26.41 -8.62
C LEU A 367 -16.36 -26.44 -9.03
N THR A 368 -17.26 -26.42 -8.05
CA THR A 368 -18.70 -26.45 -8.25
C THR A 368 -19.29 -25.07 -7.97
N LEU A 369 -19.51 -24.30 -9.03
CA LEU A 369 -20.05 -22.95 -8.93
C LEU A 369 -21.42 -22.94 -8.25
N ARG A 370 -21.50 -22.18 -7.16
CA ARG A 370 -22.75 -21.92 -6.45
C ARG A 370 -23.09 -20.45 -6.57
N ARG A 371 -24.39 -20.15 -6.54
CA ARG A 371 -24.85 -18.77 -6.49
C ARG A 371 -24.34 -18.16 -5.19
N ASP A 372 -23.52 -17.12 -5.31
CA ASP A 372 -22.91 -16.49 -4.17
C ASP A 372 -23.43 -15.06 -4.03
N LEU A 373 -24.48 -14.90 -3.20
CA LEU A 373 -25.07 -13.60 -2.94
C LEU A 373 -24.15 -12.70 -2.11
N LEU A 374 -23.26 -13.28 -1.30
CA LEU A 374 -22.30 -12.52 -0.49
C LEU A 374 -21.20 -11.93 -1.39
N HIS A 375 -20.69 -12.73 -2.32
CA HIS A 375 -19.71 -12.28 -3.29
C HIS A 375 -20.34 -11.46 -4.42
N ALA A 376 -21.64 -11.56 -4.71
CA ALA A 376 -22.31 -10.64 -5.64
C ALA A 376 -22.24 -9.17 -5.17
N TYR A 377 -22.20 -8.91 -3.86
CA TYR A 377 -21.93 -7.57 -3.31
C TYR A 377 -20.45 -7.15 -3.50
N ILE A 378 -19.55 -8.12 -3.64
CA ILE A 378 -18.11 -7.95 -3.94
C ILE A 378 -17.85 -7.96 -5.46
N ALA A 379 -18.81 -8.40 -6.29
CA ALA A 379 -18.78 -8.35 -7.75
C ALA A 379 -18.95 -6.94 -8.32
N VAL A 380 -19.13 -5.93 -7.44
CA VAL A 380 -18.71 -4.57 -7.75
C VAL A 380 -17.28 -4.71 -8.28
N PRO A 381 -17.00 -4.33 -9.55
CA PRO A 381 -15.68 -4.50 -10.13
C PRO A 381 -14.64 -4.11 -9.09
N GLN A 382 -13.67 -4.98 -8.79
CA GLN A 382 -12.76 -4.77 -7.65
C GLN A 382 -12.17 -3.34 -7.65
N GLN A 383 -11.96 -2.79 -8.85
CA GLN A 383 -11.62 -1.39 -9.12
C GLN A 383 -12.64 -0.37 -8.57
N LEU A 384 -13.94 -0.57 -8.80
CA LEU A 384 -15.02 0.25 -8.25
C LEU A 384 -15.13 0.11 -6.73
N ALA A 385 -14.93 -1.08 -6.16
CA ALA A 385 -14.90 -1.26 -4.70
C ALA A 385 -13.72 -0.50 -4.08
N TYR A 386 -12.52 -0.62 -4.68
CA TYR A 386 -11.34 0.17 -4.29
C TYR A 386 -11.56 1.67 -4.47
N ALA A 387 -12.24 2.07 -5.55
CA ALA A 387 -12.60 3.46 -5.77
C ALA A 387 -13.54 3.96 -4.66
N LEU A 388 -14.65 3.28 -4.38
CA LEU A 388 -15.59 3.66 -3.32
C LEU A 388 -14.90 3.73 -1.94
N MET A 389 -14.08 2.73 -1.62
CA MET A 389 -13.31 2.72 -0.38
C MET A 389 -12.30 3.88 -0.31
N GLY A 390 -11.60 4.17 -1.41
CA GLY A 390 -10.60 5.24 -1.49
C GLY A 390 -11.16 6.66 -1.56
N PHE A 391 -12.33 6.85 -2.20
CA PHE A 391 -12.92 8.16 -2.46
C PHE A 391 -13.98 8.59 -1.44
N ILE A 392 -14.68 7.65 -0.82
CA ILE A 392 -15.79 7.98 0.08
C ILE A 392 -15.45 7.57 1.50
N VAL A 393 -15.19 6.28 1.70
CA VAL A 393 -15.07 5.71 3.05
C VAL A 393 -13.80 6.22 3.74
N ALA A 394 -12.64 6.13 3.09
CA ALA A 394 -11.39 6.55 3.70
C ALA A 394 -11.32 8.06 4.02
N PRO A 395 -11.71 8.98 3.11
CA PRO A 395 -11.80 10.41 3.43
C PRO A 395 -12.80 10.70 4.55
N PHE A 396 -13.94 9.99 4.59
CA PHE A 396 -14.90 10.13 5.68
C PHE A 396 -14.32 9.71 7.03
N ILE A 397 -13.59 8.58 7.09
CA ILE A 397 -12.84 8.17 8.29
C ILE A 397 -11.83 9.25 8.69
N GLY A 398 -11.08 9.81 7.74
CA GLY A 398 -10.15 10.90 8.00
C GLY A 398 -10.83 12.14 8.59
N LEU A 399 -12.00 12.53 8.08
CA LEU A 399 -12.80 13.62 8.63
C LEU A 399 -13.25 13.32 10.07
N LEU A 400 -13.70 12.08 10.35
CA LEU A 400 -14.10 11.67 11.70
C LEU A 400 -12.93 11.71 12.68
N ILE A 401 -11.72 11.30 12.27
CA ILE A 401 -10.50 11.38 13.09
C ILE A 401 -10.17 12.83 13.42
N LEU A 402 -10.17 13.72 12.41
CA LEU A 402 -9.94 15.16 12.59
C LEU A 402 -10.93 15.78 13.58
N LEU A 403 -12.22 15.53 13.38
CA LEU A 403 -13.28 16.04 14.25
C LEU A 403 -13.16 15.48 15.67
N GLY A 404 -12.90 14.17 15.80
CA GLY A 404 -12.74 13.49 17.07
C GLY A 404 -11.60 14.07 17.90
N LEU A 405 -10.41 14.20 17.30
CA LEU A 405 -9.25 14.81 17.96
C LEU A 405 -9.50 16.28 18.33
N HIS A 406 -10.16 17.04 17.45
CA HIS A 406 -10.49 18.43 17.73
C HIS A 406 -11.45 18.59 18.92
N ILE A 407 -12.50 17.76 18.97
CA ILE A 407 -13.45 17.74 20.09
C ILE A 407 -12.73 17.32 21.38
N TRP A 408 -11.90 16.28 21.32
CA TRP A 408 -11.20 15.74 22.49
C TRP A 408 -10.24 16.76 23.11
N VAL A 409 -9.42 17.41 22.28
CA VAL A 409 -8.54 18.49 22.74
C VAL A 409 -9.36 19.68 23.24
N SER A 410 -10.48 20.03 22.61
CA SER A 410 -11.38 21.10 23.09
C SER A 410 -11.95 20.79 24.48
N ILE A 411 -12.31 19.54 24.77
CA ILE A 411 -12.74 19.11 26.11
C ILE A 411 -11.59 19.29 27.11
N ALA A 412 -10.37 18.86 26.75
CA ALA A 412 -9.19 19.04 27.60
C ALA A 412 -8.96 20.53 27.94
N VAL A 413 -9.05 21.41 26.93
CA VAL A 413 -8.94 22.87 27.08
C VAL A 413 -9.97 23.41 28.08
N ILE A 414 -11.24 23.03 27.91
CA ILE A 414 -12.33 23.52 28.76
C ILE A 414 -12.10 23.10 30.22
N LEU A 415 -11.72 21.84 30.43
CA LEU A 415 -11.39 21.32 31.75
C LEU A 415 -10.24 22.09 32.41
N LEU A 416 -9.18 22.40 31.65
CA LEU A 416 -8.02 23.18 32.10
C LEU A 416 -8.35 24.66 32.38
N SER A 417 -9.19 25.28 31.55
CA SER A 417 -9.52 26.72 31.64
C SER A 417 -10.56 27.07 32.71
N SER A 418 -11.30 26.10 33.23
CA SER A 418 -12.43 26.33 34.14
C SER A 418 -12.06 26.78 35.56
N THR A 419 -10.82 27.25 35.77
CA THR A 419 -10.22 27.48 37.09
C THR A 419 -10.02 28.94 37.47
N GLU A 420 -10.34 29.92 36.61
CA GLU A 420 -10.36 31.32 37.07
C GLU A 420 -11.50 31.47 38.10
N PRO A 421 -11.20 31.75 39.38
CA PRO A 421 -12.23 32.07 40.35
C PRO A 421 -12.99 33.28 39.81
N ALA A 422 -14.33 33.22 39.84
CA ALA A 422 -15.14 34.39 39.54
C ALA A 422 -14.58 35.54 40.38
N LYS A 423 -14.06 36.59 39.73
CA LYS A 423 -13.69 37.82 40.43
C LYS A 423 -14.98 38.27 41.11
N VAL A 424 -15.00 38.14 42.45
CA VAL A 424 -16.10 38.56 43.32
C VAL A 424 -16.13 40.08 43.36
#